data_AF-A0A6G7YB02-F1
#
_entry.id   AF-A0A6G7YB02-F1
#
_cell.length_a   1.000
_cell.length_b   1.000
_cell.length_c   1.000
_cell.angle_alpha   90.00
_cell.angle_beta   90.00
_cell.angle_gamma   90.00
#
_symmetry.space_group_name_H-M   'P 1'
#
loop_
_entity.id
_entity.type
_entity.pdbx_description
1 polymer ?
#
loop_
_entity_poly.entity_id
_entity_poly.type
_entity_poly.pdbx_seq_one_letter_code
_entity_poly.pdbx_strand_id
1 'polypeptide(L)'
;MIELTVGMVLSMLIGLEREFHAKAAGIRTCALVGLGATLFTVVSRQGEWLLPGLTVTNVDGSRVAAQVVTGIGFLGAGLIFVRRESVQGLTTAASVWLVAAIGMAAGAGVLDLAGFATLLYFLVVLGLRPLRRVLPHAHSTHEVVNITYEDGHGVLRTIMSTIGDCGASVDHLDVLQVRDDTGGPRMQRVRIELHTVGGSLTQLVRDLAELPRVREVASSSRGTYDDG
;
A
#
# COMPACT_ATOMS: atom_id res chain seq x y z
N MET A 1 -25.87 -19.74 15.59
CA MET A 1 -24.61 -20.50 15.85
C MET A 1 -23.93 -20.89 14.56
N ILE A 2 -24.65 -21.46 13.58
CA ILE A 2 -24.13 -21.78 12.25
C ILE A 2 -23.55 -20.52 11.58
N GLU A 3 -24.21 -19.38 11.73
CA GLU A 3 -23.77 -18.09 11.18
C GLU A 3 -22.38 -17.69 11.66
N LEU A 4 -22.11 -17.85 12.97
CA LEU A 4 -20.81 -17.54 13.59
C LEU A 4 -19.71 -18.45 13.04
N THR A 5 -19.98 -19.75 12.93
CA THR A 5 -19.03 -20.71 12.39
C THR A 5 -18.72 -20.41 10.93
N VAL A 6 -19.75 -20.17 10.11
CA VAL A 6 -19.59 -19.85 8.68
C VAL A 6 -18.85 -18.52 8.50
N GLY A 7 -19.26 -17.46 9.19
CA GLY A 7 -18.63 -16.14 9.12
C GLY A 7 -17.14 -16.19 9.51
N MET A 8 -16.82 -16.93 10.59
CA MET A 8 -15.44 -17.15 11.02
C MET A 8 -14.64 -17.94 9.97
N VAL A 9 -15.17 -19.04 9.45
CA VAL A 9 -14.47 -19.89 8.47
C VAL A 9 -14.20 -19.14 7.17
N LEU A 10 -15.21 -18.45 6.62
CA LEU A 10 -15.03 -17.66 5.39
C LEU A 10 -13.97 -16.56 5.58
N SER A 11 -13.96 -15.92 6.74
CA SER A 11 -12.99 -14.88 7.07
C SER A 11 -11.59 -15.44 7.30
N MET A 12 -11.46 -16.65 7.88
CA MET A 12 -10.20 -17.39 7.98
C MET A 12 -9.65 -17.77 6.61
N LEU A 13 -10.51 -18.17 5.65
CA LEU A 13 -10.08 -18.49 4.28
C LEU A 13 -9.43 -17.28 3.61
N ILE A 14 -10.04 -16.09 3.74
CA ILE A 14 -9.45 -14.84 3.25
C ILE A 14 -8.12 -14.56 3.96
N GLY A 15 -8.10 -14.67 5.28
CA GLY A 15 -6.89 -14.44 6.07
C GLY A 15 -5.76 -15.42 5.72
N LEU A 16 -6.08 -16.66 5.33
CA LEU A 16 -5.09 -17.68 4.95
C LEU A 16 -4.40 -17.34 3.64
N GLU A 17 -5.17 -16.89 2.65
CA GLU A 17 -4.58 -16.36 1.41
C GLU A 17 -3.67 -15.18 1.70
N ARG A 18 -4.11 -14.27 2.58
CA ARG A 18 -3.34 -13.07 2.91
C ARG A 18 -2.06 -13.38 3.68
N GLU A 19 -2.11 -14.31 4.63
CA GLU A 19 -0.95 -14.77 5.40
C GLU A 19 0.04 -15.51 4.51
N PHE A 20 -0.44 -16.33 3.57
CA PHE A 20 0.39 -17.00 2.57
C PHE A 20 1.14 -16.01 1.66
N HIS A 21 0.58 -14.81 1.43
CA HIS A 21 1.21 -13.74 0.66
C HIS A 21 1.85 -12.65 1.52
N ALA A 22 2.15 -12.98 2.79
CA ALA A 22 2.82 -12.13 3.76
C ALA A 22 2.17 -10.74 3.93
N LYS A 23 0.85 -10.66 3.79
CA LYS A 23 0.12 -9.40 3.97
C LYS A 23 -0.09 -9.10 5.45
N ALA A 24 -0.01 -7.82 5.81
CA ALA A 24 -0.07 -7.35 7.20
C ALA A 24 -1.31 -7.81 8.01
N ALA A 25 -2.44 -8.07 7.36
CA ALA A 25 -3.61 -8.70 8.00
C ALA A 25 -3.72 -10.16 7.57
N GLY A 26 -3.31 -11.08 8.44
CA GLY A 26 -3.34 -12.53 8.23
C GLY A 26 -4.57 -13.22 8.82
N ILE A 27 -4.47 -14.53 9.08
CA ILE A 27 -5.59 -15.39 9.51
C ILE A 27 -6.24 -14.88 10.79
N ARG A 28 -5.44 -14.57 11.82
CA ARG A 28 -5.96 -14.15 13.13
C ARG A 28 -6.78 -12.86 13.04
N THR A 29 -6.25 -11.86 12.32
CA THR A 29 -6.91 -10.56 12.16
C THR A 29 -8.21 -10.71 11.41
N CYS A 30 -8.21 -11.41 10.26
CA CYS A 30 -9.43 -11.61 9.48
C CYS A 30 -10.47 -12.43 10.24
N ALA A 31 -10.05 -13.48 10.95
CA ALA A 31 -10.95 -14.30 11.76
C ALA A 31 -11.67 -13.48 12.85
N LEU A 32 -10.93 -12.66 13.61
CA LEU A 32 -11.50 -11.83 14.67
C LEU A 32 -12.43 -10.75 14.14
N VAL A 33 -12.06 -10.09 13.03
CA VAL A 33 -12.90 -9.07 12.38
C VAL A 33 -14.21 -9.69 11.87
N GLY A 34 -14.11 -10.81 11.16
CA GLY A 34 -15.28 -11.52 10.64
C GLY A 34 -16.19 -12.06 11.74
N LEU A 35 -15.61 -12.68 12.77
CA LEU A 35 -16.34 -13.19 13.93
C LEU A 35 -17.05 -12.06 14.69
N GLY A 36 -16.36 -10.95 14.95
CA GLY A 36 -16.92 -9.78 15.63
C GLY A 36 -18.08 -9.16 14.84
N ALA A 37 -17.90 -8.93 13.54
CA ALA A 37 -18.95 -8.43 12.66
C ALA A 37 -20.17 -9.37 12.62
N THR A 38 -19.93 -10.68 12.49
CA THR A 38 -20.98 -11.71 12.53
C THR A 38 -21.74 -11.67 13.86
N LEU A 39 -21.02 -11.59 14.98
CA LEU A 39 -21.61 -11.55 16.31
C LEU A 39 -22.48 -10.31 16.51
N PHE A 40 -21.99 -9.12 16.14
CA PHE A 40 -22.78 -7.88 16.24
C PHE A 40 -24.06 -7.96 15.41
N THR A 41 -24.00 -8.50 14.20
CA THR A 41 -25.19 -8.66 13.36
C THR A 41 -26.16 -9.71 13.91
N VAL A 42 -25.67 -10.84 14.43
CA VAL A 42 -26.51 -11.87 15.06
C VAL A 42 -27.21 -11.31 16.30
N VAL A 43 -26.48 -10.60 17.16
CA VAL A 43 -27.04 -9.95 18.35
C VAL A 43 -28.10 -8.93 17.95
N SER A 44 -27.84 -8.11 16.93
CA SER A 44 -28.83 -7.16 16.41
C SER A 44 -30.09 -7.87 15.92
N ARG A 45 -29.95 -8.99 15.21
CA ARG A 45 -31.09 -9.75 14.68
C ARG A 45 -31.90 -10.43 15.79
N GLN A 46 -31.25 -10.87 16.86
CA GLN A 46 -31.86 -11.57 17.99
C GLN A 46 -32.27 -10.61 19.14
N GLY A 47 -32.08 -9.30 18.98
CA GLY A 47 -32.30 -8.30 20.04
C GLY A 47 -33.72 -8.28 20.60
N GLU A 48 -34.73 -8.70 19.81
CA GLU A 48 -36.11 -8.85 20.27
C GLU A 48 -36.24 -9.86 21.43
N TRP A 49 -35.38 -10.89 21.49
CA TRP A 49 -35.39 -11.88 22.57
C TRP A 49 -34.78 -11.36 23.88
N LEU A 50 -33.86 -10.40 23.82
CA LEU A 50 -33.23 -9.83 25.02
C LEU A 50 -34.09 -8.79 25.75
N LEU A 51 -35.04 -8.14 25.06
CA LEU A 51 -35.86 -7.06 25.60
C LEU A 51 -37.37 -7.33 25.36
N PRO A 52 -37.95 -8.37 25.98
CA PRO A 52 -39.38 -8.66 25.83
C PRO A 52 -40.23 -7.48 26.35
N GLY A 53 -41.08 -6.93 25.48
CA GLY A 53 -42.02 -5.85 25.83
C GLY A 53 -41.60 -4.44 25.38
N LEU A 54 -40.34 -4.26 24.96
CA LEU A 54 -40.00 -3.15 24.07
C LEU A 54 -40.37 -3.61 22.66
N THR A 55 -41.53 -3.21 22.16
CA THR A 55 -41.81 -3.14 20.71
C THR A 55 -40.86 -2.12 20.10
N VAL A 56 -39.56 -2.41 20.10
CA VAL A 56 -38.65 -1.85 19.11
C VAL A 56 -38.98 -2.62 17.85
N THR A 57 -40.08 -2.26 17.19
CA THR A 57 -40.48 -2.75 15.86
C THR A 57 -39.45 -2.43 14.76
N ASN A 58 -38.25 -1.98 15.15
CA ASN A 58 -37.14 -1.54 14.35
C ASN A 58 -35.85 -1.66 15.17
N VAL A 59 -35.43 -2.87 15.57
CA VAL A 59 -33.99 -3.05 15.80
C VAL A 59 -33.35 -2.88 14.44
N ASP A 60 -32.98 -1.64 14.12
CA ASP A 60 -32.50 -1.22 12.81
C ASP A 60 -31.17 -1.93 12.52
N GLY A 61 -31.23 -3.12 11.91
CA GLY A 61 -30.04 -3.84 11.45
C GLY A 61 -29.16 -3.00 10.53
N SER A 62 -29.77 -2.03 9.84
CA SER A 62 -29.09 -0.98 9.07
C SER A 62 -28.21 -0.07 9.94
N ARG A 63 -28.63 0.29 11.17
CA ARG A 63 -27.81 1.06 12.11
C ARG A 63 -26.62 0.26 12.57
N VAL A 64 -26.80 -1.00 12.97
CA VAL A 64 -25.69 -1.85 13.40
C VAL A 64 -24.71 -2.05 12.25
N ALA A 65 -25.21 -2.31 11.03
CA ALA A 65 -24.37 -2.38 9.84
C ALA A 65 -23.58 -1.08 9.61
N ALA A 66 -24.23 0.08 9.69
CA ALA A 66 -23.56 1.38 9.56
C ALA A 66 -22.48 1.61 10.62
N GLN A 67 -22.72 1.21 11.87
CA GLN A 67 -21.74 1.31 12.95
C GLN A 67 -20.55 0.36 12.76
N VAL A 68 -20.78 -0.87 12.28
CA VAL A 68 -19.70 -1.80 11.94
C VAL A 68 -18.86 -1.24 10.79
N VAL A 69 -19.48 -0.74 9.71
CA VAL A 69 -18.77 -0.13 8.58
C VAL A 69 -17.93 1.07 9.04
N THR A 70 -18.48 1.91 9.91
CA THR A 70 -17.78 3.08 10.46
C THR A 70 -16.59 2.66 11.33
N GLY A 71 -16.78 1.69 12.24
CA GLY A 71 -15.73 1.18 13.10
C GLY A 71 -14.58 0.52 12.32
N ILE A 72 -14.90 -0.22 11.26
CA ILE A 72 -13.88 -0.80 10.38
C ILE A 72 -13.18 0.27 9.55
N GLY A 73 -13.88 1.33 9.14
CA GLY A 73 -13.26 2.49 8.50
C GLY A 73 -12.16 3.13 9.36
N PHE A 74 -12.40 3.24 10.68
CA PHE A 74 -11.40 3.72 11.63
C PHE A 74 -10.19 2.78 11.75
N LEU A 75 -10.42 1.46 11.85
CA LEU A 75 -9.32 0.48 11.85
C LEU A 75 -8.55 0.49 10.53
N GLY A 76 -9.24 0.67 9.40
CA GLY A 76 -8.67 0.81 8.07
C GLY A 76 -7.72 2.00 7.96
N ALA A 77 -8.08 3.15 8.52
CA ALA A 77 -7.20 4.31 8.59
C ALA A 77 -5.90 4.01 9.36
N GLY A 78 -5.97 3.21 10.44
CA GLY A 78 -4.80 2.77 11.20
C GLY A 78 -3.91 1.75 10.47
N LEU A 79 -4.41 1.12 9.40
CA LEU A 79 -3.66 0.19 8.55
C LEU A 79 -2.98 0.88 7.36
N ILE A 80 -3.39 2.10 7.03
CA ILE A 80 -2.87 2.86 5.88
C ILE A 80 -1.74 3.77 6.36
N PHE A 81 -0.56 3.58 5.79
CA PHE A 81 0.62 4.38 6.12
C PHE A 81 1.15 5.05 4.85
N VAL A 82 1.40 6.36 4.93
CA VAL A 82 2.00 7.13 3.85
C VAL A 82 3.46 7.41 4.22
N ARG A 83 4.40 7.00 3.37
CA ARG A 83 5.82 7.33 3.51
C ARG A 83 6.33 7.93 2.21
N ARG A 84 6.76 9.20 2.29
CA ARG A 84 7.21 10.02 1.15
C ARG A 84 6.14 10.02 0.03
N GLU A 85 6.29 9.15 -0.96
CA GLU A 85 5.43 9.06 -2.16
C GLU A 85 4.72 7.71 -2.31
N SER A 86 4.83 6.80 -1.34
CA SER A 86 4.19 5.48 -1.38
C SER A 86 3.12 5.34 -0.30
N VAL A 87 1.93 4.89 -0.71
CA VAL A 87 0.83 4.52 0.18
C VAL A 87 0.85 3.01 0.38
N GLN A 88 1.11 2.57 1.61
CA GLN A 88 1.08 1.17 1.99
C GLN A 88 -0.20 0.84 2.76
N GLY A 89 -0.63 -0.43 2.69
CA GLY A 89 -1.74 -0.93 3.48
C GLY A 89 -3.14 -0.66 2.91
N LEU A 90 -3.28 0.02 1.76
CA LEU A 90 -4.58 0.28 1.13
C LEU A 90 -5.38 -1.00 0.86
N THR A 91 -4.76 -1.98 0.19
CA THR A 91 -5.38 -3.29 -0.08
C THR A 91 -5.65 -4.08 1.20
N THR A 92 -4.85 -3.88 2.24
CA THR A 92 -5.07 -4.48 3.55
C THR A 92 -6.31 -3.91 4.21
N ALA A 93 -6.45 -2.58 4.25
CA ALA A 93 -7.65 -1.92 4.76
C ALA A 93 -8.90 -2.36 3.97
N ALA A 94 -8.84 -2.38 2.64
CA ALA A 94 -9.94 -2.84 1.80
C ALA A 94 -10.35 -4.30 2.07
N SER A 95 -9.37 -5.19 2.28
CA SER A 95 -9.67 -6.59 2.58
C SER A 95 -10.32 -6.78 3.96
N VAL A 96 -9.87 -6.04 4.97
CA VAL A 96 -10.44 -6.10 6.33
C VAL A 96 -11.87 -5.54 6.30
N TRP A 97 -12.10 -4.51 5.50
CA TRP A 97 -13.43 -3.97 5.22
C TRP A 97 -14.36 -5.01 4.59
N LEU A 98 -13.89 -5.72 3.57
CA LEU A 98 -14.67 -6.78 2.95
C LEU A 98 -14.92 -7.97 3.89
N VAL A 99 -13.93 -8.36 4.69
CA VAL A 99 -14.07 -9.42 5.71
C VAL A 99 -15.18 -9.08 6.71
N ALA A 100 -15.25 -7.83 7.18
CA ALA A 100 -16.34 -7.39 8.04
C ALA A 100 -17.70 -7.47 7.33
N ALA A 101 -17.78 -7.07 6.06
CA ALA A 101 -19.01 -7.19 5.26
C ALA A 101 -19.47 -8.64 5.10
N ILE A 102 -18.54 -9.57 4.85
CA ILE A 102 -18.82 -11.01 4.76
C ILE A 102 -19.32 -11.55 6.11
N GLY A 103 -18.69 -11.14 7.22
CA GLY A 103 -19.15 -11.48 8.56
C GLY A 103 -20.57 -10.97 8.84
N MET A 104 -20.88 -9.72 8.46
CA MET A 104 -22.24 -9.19 8.59
C MET A 104 -23.25 -9.95 7.73
N ALA A 105 -22.90 -10.29 6.48
CA ALA A 105 -23.77 -11.09 5.61
C ALA A 105 -24.05 -12.47 6.21
N ALA A 106 -23.02 -13.13 6.75
CA ALA A 106 -23.18 -14.39 7.46
C ALA A 106 -24.08 -14.23 8.69
N GLY A 107 -23.86 -13.18 9.50
CA GLY A 107 -24.61 -12.92 10.73
C GLY A 107 -26.07 -12.51 10.50
N ALA A 108 -26.37 -11.90 9.35
CA ALA A 108 -27.72 -11.63 8.89
C ALA A 108 -28.47 -12.90 8.42
N GLY A 109 -27.77 -14.04 8.29
CA GLY A 109 -28.32 -15.31 7.82
C GLY A 109 -28.30 -15.50 6.31
N VAL A 110 -27.77 -14.53 5.54
CA VAL A 110 -27.65 -14.60 4.07
C VAL A 110 -26.33 -15.29 3.70
N LEU A 111 -26.24 -16.58 3.99
CA LEU A 111 -25.00 -17.37 3.85
C LEU A 111 -24.55 -17.48 2.38
N ASP A 112 -25.49 -17.58 1.43
CA ASP A 112 -25.18 -17.63 0.00
C ASP A 112 -24.45 -16.37 -0.47
N LEU A 113 -24.87 -15.19 0.04
CA LEU A 113 -24.24 -13.92 -0.26
C LEU A 113 -22.83 -13.83 0.34
N ALA A 114 -22.66 -14.30 1.59
CA ALA A 114 -21.36 -14.35 2.25
C ALA A 114 -20.37 -15.26 1.49
N GLY A 115 -20.82 -16.44 1.07
CA GLY A 115 -20.03 -17.38 0.27
C GLY A 115 -19.67 -16.80 -1.10
N PHE A 116 -20.64 -16.21 -1.79
CA PHE A 116 -20.43 -15.60 -3.11
C PHE A 116 -19.48 -14.40 -3.05
N ALA A 117 -19.61 -13.52 -2.05
CA ALA A 117 -18.68 -12.41 -1.84
C ALA A 117 -17.25 -12.90 -1.55
N THR A 118 -17.11 -13.98 -0.77
CA THR A 118 -15.82 -14.64 -0.53
C THR A 118 -15.23 -15.20 -1.82
N LEU A 119 -16.04 -15.85 -2.66
CA LEU A 119 -15.61 -16.34 -3.97
C LEU A 119 -15.13 -15.20 -4.89
N LEU A 120 -15.87 -14.08 -4.93
CA LEU A 120 -15.49 -12.90 -5.69
C LEU A 120 -14.18 -12.28 -5.21
N TYR A 121 -13.93 -12.27 -3.89
CA TYR A 121 -12.63 -11.86 -3.35
C TYR A 121 -11.49 -12.69 -3.97
N PHE A 122 -11.62 -14.01 -3.96
CA PHE A 122 -10.62 -14.90 -4.56
C PHE A 122 -10.48 -14.68 -6.06
N LEU A 123 -11.59 -14.46 -6.77
CA LEU A 123 -11.55 -14.18 -8.21
C LEU A 123 -10.76 -12.90 -8.50
N VAL A 124 -10.97 -11.84 -7.72
CA VAL A 124 -10.21 -10.59 -7.86
C VAL A 124 -8.73 -10.81 -7.58
N VAL A 125 -8.39 -11.44 -6.45
CA VAL A 125 -6.98 -11.57 -6.02
C VAL A 125 -6.20 -12.60 -6.83
N LEU A 126 -6.85 -13.66 -7.32
CA LEU A 126 -6.23 -14.67 -8.19
C LEU A 126 -6.24 -14.24 -9.66
N GLY A 127 -7.32 -13.61 -10.13
CA GLY A 127 -7.50 -13.18 -11.52
C GLY A 127 -6.64 -11.98 -11.92
N LEU A 128 -6.32 -11.09 -10.99
CA LEU A 128 -5.41 -9.97 -11.25
C LEU A 128 -3.94 -10.38 -11.41
N ARG A 129 -3.54 -11.55 -10.90
CA ARG A 129 -2.15 -12.05 -11.02
C ARG A 129 -1.71 -12.32 -12.45
N PRO A 130 -2.46 -13.08 -13.28
CA PRO A 130 -2.10 -13.26 -14.68
C PRO A 130 -2.25 -11.96 -15.48
N LEU A 131 -3.26 -11.13 -15.16
CA LEU A 131 -3.48 -9.87 -15.88
C LEU A 131 -2.31 -8.90 -15.71
N ARG A 132 -1.70 -8.87 -14.52
CA ARG A 132 -0.47 -8.10 -14.27
C ARG A 132 0.73 -8.59 -15.09
N ARG A 133 0.76 -9.84 -15.57
CA ARG A 133 1.82 -10.32 -16.48
C ARG A 133 1.60 -9.90 -17.94
N VAL A 134 0.37 -9.56 -18.31
CA VAL A 134 -0.01 -9.22 -19.70
C VAL A 134 -0.05 -7.72 -19.92
N LEU A 135 -0.33 -6.93 -18.88
CA LEU A 135 -0.20 -5.47 -18.93
C LEU A 135 1.29 -5.12 -18.98
N PRO A 136 1.76 -4.43 -20.04
CA PRO A 136 3.10 -3.85 -20.06
C PRO A 136 3.17 -2.84 -18.91
N HIS A 137 3.90 -3.18 -17.85
CA HIS A 137 4.26 -2.21 -16.84
C HIS A 137 5.01 -1.07 -17.53
N ALA A 138 4.40 0.12 -17.54
CA ALA A 138 5.16 1.36 -17.58
C ALA A 138 6.02 1.36 -16.30
N HIS A 139 7.20 0.76 -16.38
CA HIS A 139 8.19 0.80 -15.33
C HIS A 139 8.67 2.25 -15.25
N SER A 140 8.05 3.04 -14.37
CA SER A 140 8.71 4.22 -13.84
C SER A 140 9.75 3.72 -12.84
N THR A 141 10.89 3.27 -13.34
CA THR A 141 12.03 2.92 -12.51
C THR A 141 12.55 4.24 -11.97
N HIS A 142 12.20 4.57 -10.72
CA HIS A 142 12.85 5.67 -10.02
C HIS A 142 14.32 5.29 -9.84
N GLU A 143 15.17 5.86 -10.68
CA GLU A 143 16.61 5.69 -10.61
C GLU A 143 17.16 6.79 -9.71
N VAL A 144 17.92 6.38 -8.69
CA VAL A 144 18.51 7.33 -7.75
C VAL A 144 19.96 7.53 -8.15
N VAL A 145 20.32 8.76 -8.50
CA VAL A 145 21.69 9.14 -8.84
C VAL A 145 22.22 10.02 -7.73
N ASN A 146 23.28 9.57 -7.07
CA ASN A 146 24.02 10.36 -6.08
C ASN A 146 25.24 10.97 -6.77
N ILE A 147 25.34 12.29 -6.74
CA ILE A 147 26.41 13.08 -7.37
C ILE A 147 27.13 13.86 -6.27
N THR A 148 28.45 13.72 -6.18
CA THR A 148 29.27 14.54 -5.28
C THR A 148 30.05 15.56 -6.11
N TYR A 149 29.81 16.85 -5.87
CA TYR A 149 30.44 17.96 -6.60
C TYR A 149 31.02 19.04 -5.66
N GLU A 150 31.93 19.84 -6.19
CA GLU A 150 32.52 20.99 -5.50
C GLU A 150 31.59 22.22 -5.56
N ASP A 151 31.25 22.79 -4.40
CA ASP A 151 30.31 23.92 -4.26
C ASP A 151 30.92 25.25 -4.74
N GLY A 152 30.10 26.16 -5.26
CA GLY A 152 30.49 27.54 -5.57
C GLY A 152 30.68 27.90 -7.06
N HIS A 153 30.35 27.01 -8.00
CA HIS A 153 30.60 27.24 -9.43
C HIS A 153 29.42 26.97 -10.38
N GLY A 154 28.19 26.95 -9.86
CA GLY A 154 26.99 26.73 -10.69
C GLY A 154 26.85 25.31 -11.23
N VAL A 155 27.62 24.34 -10.69
CA VAL A 155 27.64 22.94 -11.12
C VAL A 155 26.25 22.30 -11.07
N LEU A 156 25.44 22.64 -10.07
CA LEU A 156 24.05 22.18 -9.96
C LEU A 156 23.21 22.57 -11.19
N ARG A 157 23.42 23.77 -11.76
CA ARG A 157 22.70 24.21 -12.96
C ARG A 157 23.08 23.34 -14.16
N THR A 158 24.36 23.02 -14.32
CA THR A 158 24.86 22.17 -15.40
C THR A 158 24.38 20.73 -15.27
N ILE A 159 24.32 20.21 -14.04
CA ILE A 159 23.74 18.89 -13.74
C ILE A 159 22.26 18.87 -14.15
N MET A 160 21.48 19.87 -13.74
CA MET A 160 20.05 19.96 -14.07
C MET A 160 19.79 20.13 -15.57
N SER A 161 20.63 20.88 -16.30
CA SER A 161 20.47 21.01 -17.76
C SER A 161 20.79 19.70 -18.48
N THR A 162 21.84 18.99 -18.07
CA THR A 162 22.23 17.69 -18.67
C THR A 162 21.14 16.62 -18.46
N ILE A 163 20.49 16.63 -17.29
CA ILE A 163 19.35 15.74 -17.01
C ILE A 163 18.17 16.06 -17.92
N GLY A 164 17.84 17.35 -18.08
CA GLY A 164 16.76 17.79 -18.97
C GLY A 164 17.01 17.45 -20.44
N ASP A 165 18.25 17.61 -20.92
CA ASP A 165 18.65 17.32 -22.30
C ASP A 165 18.57 15.81 -22.63
N CYS A 166 18.70 14.94 -21.62
CA CYS A 166 18.55 13.49 -21.76
C CYS A 166 17.08 13.01 -21.68
N GLY A 167 16.11 13.92 -21.56
CA GLY A 167 14.70 13.55 -21.44
C GLY A 167 14.34 12.88 -20.11
N ALA A 168 15.18 13.06 -19.08
CA ALA A 168 14.90 12.63 -17.72
C ALA A 168 14.25 13.78 -16.94
N SER A 169 13.21 13.48 -16.17
CA SER A 169 12.59 14.46 -15.28
C SER A 169 12.97 14.15 -13.83
N VAL A 170 13.27 15.22 -13.09
CA VAL A 170 13.67 15.15 -11.68
C VAL A 170 12.43 15.15 -10.81
N ASP A 171 12.23 14.08 -10.04
CA ASP A 171 11.13 13.97 -9.09
C ASP A 171 11.51 14.62 -7.76
N HIS A 172 12.74 14.35 -7.27
CA HIS A 172 13.19 14.85 -5.98
C HIS A 172 14.68 15.21 -5.98
N LEU A 173 15.02 16.30 -5.28
CA LEU A 173 16.38 16.82 -5.13
C LEU A 173 16.70 17.03 -3.64
N ASP A 174 17.53 16.16 -3.08
CA ASP A 174 18.05 16.30 -1.71
C ASP A 174 19.52 16.76 -1.76
N VAL A 175 19.80 17.96 -1.25
CA VAL A 175 21.17 18.49 -1.15
C VAL A 175 21.70 18.22 0.26
N LEU A 176 22.60 17.25 0.39
CA LEU A 176 23.30 16.93 1.62
C LEU A 176 24.67 17.61 1.63
N GLN A 177 24.93 18.43 2.65
CA GLN A 177 26.27 18.98 2.84
C GLN A 177 27.19 17.90 3.41
N VAL A 178 28.27 17.59 2.69
CA VAL A 178 29.33 16.69 3.19
C VAL A 178 30.35 17.59 3.86
N ARG A 179 30.35 17.60 5.20
CA ARG A 179 31.32 18.35 5.98
C ARG A 179 32.63 17.57 6.00
N ASP A 180 33.56 18.00 5.16
CA ASP A 180 34.92 17.49 5.16
C ASP A 180 35.73 18.24 6.23
N ASP A 181 36.18 17.55 7.27
CA ASP A 181 36.89 18.14 8.43
C ASP A 181 38.39 18.38 8.15
N THR A 182 38.81 18.16 6.89
CA THR A 182 40.22 18.22 6.47
C THR A 182 40.50 19.32 5.44
N GLY A 183 40.23 20.60 5.76
CA GLY A 183 40.81 21.78 5.08
C GLY A 183 40.71 21.87 3.54
N GLY A 184 39.94 21.00 2.89
CA GLY A 184 39.79 20.88 1.45
C GLY A 184 38.62 21.71 0.92
N PRO A 185 38.39 21.71 -0.40
CA PRO A 185 37.26 22.41 -1.02
C PRO A 185 35.92 21.92 -0.46
N ARG A 186 34.95 22.84 -0.29
CA ARG A 186 33.60 22.52 0.19
C ARG A 186 32.89 21.57 -0.78
N MET A 187 32.64 20.35 -0.34
CA MET A 187 31.91 19.35 -1.14
C MET A 187 30.42 19.34 -0.79
N GLN A 188 29.58 19.21 -1.81
CA GLN A 188 28.15 18.94 -1.66
C GLN A 188 27.83 17.60 -2.32
N ARG A 189 27.01 16.79 -1.65
CA ARG A 189 26.46 15.57 -2.22
C ARG A 189 24.99 15.81 -2.50
N VAL A 190 24.62 15.68 -3.76
CA VAL A 190 23.25 15.82 -4.21
C VAL A 190 22.72 14.44 -4.59
N ARG A 191 21.60 14.09 -3.97
CA ARG A 191 20.82 12.90 -4.34
C ARG A 191 19.68 13.37 -5.23
N ILE A 192 19.61 12.82 -6.42
CA ILE A 192 18.57 13.11 -7.40
C ILE A 192 17.79 11.84 -7.65
N GLU A 193 16.48 11.89 -7.41
CA GLU A 193 15.54 10.85 -7.85
C GLU A 193 14.98 11.28 -9.20
N LEU A 194 15.19 10.45 -10.22
CA LEU A 194 14.79 10.78 -11.58
C LEU A 194 14.12 9.58 -12.26
N HIS A 195 13.19 9.90 -13.15
CA HIS A 195 12.57 8.93 -14.04
C HIS A 195 13.00 9.20 -15.48
N THR A 196 13.45 8.15 -16.17
CA THR A 196 13.92 8.20 -17.54
C THR A 196 12.80 7.73 -18.49
N VAL A 197 12.29 8.63 -19.34
CA VAL A 197 11.31 8.26 -20.37
C VAL A 197 12.05 7.90 -21.65
N GLY A 198 12.48 6.64 -21.76
CA GLY A 198 13.12 6.12 -22.98
C GLY A 198 14.60 6.49 -23.18
N GLY A 199 15.25 7.10 -22.19
CA GLY A 199 16.69 7.36 -22.15
C GLY A 199 17.46 6.27 -21.40
N SER A 200 18.70 5.99 -21.79
CA SER A 200 19.57 5.04 -21.08
C SER A 200 20.21 5.71 -19.85
N LEU A 201 19.87 5.28 -18.64
CA LEU A 201 20.52 5.71 -17.38
C LEU A 201 22.05 5.67 -17.50
N THR A 202 22.58 4.66 -18.18
CA THR A 202 24.02 4.47 -18.37
C THR A 202 24.66 5.62 -19.16
N GLN A 203 23.91 6.22 -20.09
CA GLN A 203 24.37 7.39 -20.84
C GLN A 203 24.33 8.64 -19.96
N LEU A 204 23.24 8.86 -19.22
CA LEU A 204 23.13 9.96 -18.26
C LEU A 204 24.24 9.93 -17.20
N VAL A 205 24.52 8.76 -16.62
CA VAL A 205 25.58 8.58 -15.62
C VAL A 205 26.96 8.86 -16.20
N ARG A 206 27.20 8.49 -17.46
CA ARG A 206 28.47 8.77 -18.15
C ARG A 206 28.63 10.27 -18.38
N ASP A 207 27.62 10.93 -18.92
CA ASP A 207 27.65 12.36 -19.24
C ASP A 207 27.84 13.20 -17.96
N LEU A 208 27.20 12.79 -16.85
CA LEU A 208 27.39 13.41 -15.54
C LEU A 208 28.79 13.18 -14.94
N ALA A 209 29.40 12.02 -15.21
CA ALA A 209 30.76 11.71 -14.73
C ALA A 209 31.85 12.46 -15.52
N GLU A 210 31.56 12.88 -16.76
CA GLU A 210 32.48 13.67 -17.59
C GLU A 210 32.45 15.17 -17.26
N LEU A 211 31.52 15.63 -16.42
CA LEU A 211 31.43 17.04 -16.02
C LEU A 211 32.64 17.45 -15.16
N PRO A 212 33.30 18.59 -15.49
CA PRO A 212 34.41 19.08 -14.68
C PRO A 212 33.94 19.36 -13.25
N ARG A 213 34.67 18.81 -12.27
CA ARG A 213 34.45 18.94 -10.81
C ARG A 213 33.33 18.09 -10.22
N VAL A 214 32.80 17.14 -10.98
CA VAL A 214 32.10 15.97 -10.43
C VAL A 214 33.15 14.94 -10.05
N ARG A 215 33.23 14.57 -8.76
CA ARG A 215 34.22 13.58 -8.29
C ARG A 215 33.71 12.16 -8.30
N GLU A 216 32.42 11.98 -8.03
CA GLU A 216 31.82 10.67 -7.88
C GLU A 216 30.36 10.74 -8.33
N VAL A 217 30.00 9.82 -9.24
CA VAL A 217 28.63 9.57 -9.66
C VAL A 217 28.32 8.12 -9.35
N ALA A 218 27.43 7.90 -8.39
CA ALA A 218 26.94 6.57 -8.06
C ALA A 218 25.46 6.50 -8.42
N SER A 219 25.12 5.69 -9.42
CA SER A 219 23.74 5.31 -9.68
C SER A 219 23.41 4.06 -8.89
N SER A 220 22.34 4.14 -8.11
CA SER A 220 21.68 2.94 -7.59
C SER A 220 20.33 2.86 -8.26
N SER A 221 20.16 1.87 -9.15
CA SER A 221 18.83 1.38 -9.44
C SER A 221 18.25 0.93 -8.10
N ARG A 222 17.23 1.64 -7.60
CA ARG A 222 16.47 1.13 -6.47
C ARG A 222 15.61 -0.01 -7.02
N GLY A 223 16.25 -1.16 -7.23
CA GLY A 223 15.56 -2.42 -7.41
C GLY A 223 14.63 -2.54 -6.22
N THR A 224 13.33 -2.42 -6.46
CA THR A 224 12.29 -2.69 -5.48
C THR A 224 12.30 -4.21 -5.26
N TYR A 225 13.28 -4.66 -4.46
CA TYR A 225 13.32 -6.00 -3.90
C TYR A 225 13.34 -5.85 -2.39
N ASP A 226 12.15 -5.59 -1.83
CA ASP A 226 11.77 -6.07 -0.50
C ASP A 226 10.24 -5.93 -0.34
N ASP A 227 9.50 -6.89 -0.89
CA ASP A 227 8.13 -7.22 -0.46
C ASP A 227 8.16 -8.72 -0.17
N GLY A 228 8.83 -9.08 0.92
CA GLY A 228 8.67 -10.34 1.64
C GLY A 228 7.55 -10.24 2.66
#